data_AF-A0ABD0QPB1-F1
#
_entry.id   AF-A0ABD0QPB1-F1
#
_cell.length_a   1.000
_cell.length_b   1.000
_cell.length_c   1.000
_cell.angle_alpha   90.00
_cell.angle_beta   90.00
_cell.angle_gamma   90.00
#
_symmetry.space_group_name_H-M   'P 1'
#
loop_
_entity.id
_entity.type
_entity.pdbx_description
1 polymer ?
#
loop_
_entity_poly.entity_id
_entity_poly.type
_entity_poly.pdbx_seq_one_letter_code
_entity_poly.pdbx_strand_id
1 'polypeptide(L)' 'MYWTDWGEHAKLERSSMDGSDRVILINNNLGWPNGLAIDKAGSQLLWADAHTE' A
#
# COMPACT_ATOMS: atom_id res chain seq x y z
N MET A 1 2.32 9.37 4.57
CA MET A 1 3.22 8.36 3.96
C MET A 1 2.38 7.15 3.58
N TYR A 2 2.68 6.53 2.44
CA TYR A 2 2.06 5.28 1.99
C TYR A 2 3.18 4.31 1.67
N TRP A 3 2.98 3.03 1.97
CA TRP A 3 3.93 1.97 1.64
C TRP A 3 3.22 0.64 1.47
N THR A 4 3.91 -0.30 0.82
CA THR A 4 3.53 -1.70 0.73
C THR A 4 4.46 -2.53 1.61
N ASP A 5 3.91 -3.57 2.22
CA ASP A 5 4.63 -4.60 2.94
C ASP A 5 4.21 -5.95 2.35
N TRP A 6 5.19 -6.76 2.01
CA TRP A 6 5.06 -8.05 1.32
C TRP A 6 5.63 -9.18 2.18
N GLY A 7 5.74 -8.96 3.49
CA GLY A 7 6.07 -9.99 4.47
C GLY A 7 4.95 -11.01 4.66
N GLU A 8 4.93 -11.69 5.82
CA GLU A 8 3.99 -12.79 6.12
C GLU A 8 2.51 -12.42 5.90
N HIS A 9 2.16 -11.16 6.12
CA HIS A 9 0.83 -10.63 5.82
C HIS A 9 0.95 -9.42 4.91
N ALA A 10 0.81 -9.66 3.59
CA ALA A 10 0.89 -8.61 2.58
C ALA A 10 -0.17 -7.54 2.83
N LYS A 11 0.26 -6.28 2.83
CA LYS A 11 -0.59 -5.13 3.18
C LYS A 11 -0.12 -3.85 2.52
N LEU A 12 -1.08 -2.97 2.30
CA LEU A 12 -0.85 -1.58 1.94
C LEU A 12 -1.27 -0.71 3.12
N GLU A 13 -0.39 0.17 3.55
CA GLU A 13 -0.59 0.98 4.75
C GLU A 13 -0.36 2.46 4.50
N ARG A 14 -0.92 3.29 5.40
CA ARG A 14 -0.71 4.74 5.44
C ARG A 14 -0.47 5.20 6.86
N SER A 15 0.33 6.24 7.02
CA SER A 15 0.45 7.02 8.27
C SER A 15 0.63 8.51 7.96
N SER A 16 0.50 9.35 8.97
CA SER A 16 1.08 10.70 8.97
C SER A 16 2.60 10.63 8.82
N MET A 17 3.25 11.73 8.40
CA MET A 17 4.71 11.75 8.18
C MET A 17 5.53 11.61 9.46
N ASP A 18 4.93 11.88 10.61
CA ASP A 18 5.49 11.65 11.95
C ASP A 18 5.26 10.20 12.46
N GLY A 19 4.65 9.35 11.64
CA GLY A 19 4.33 7.97 11.98
C GLY A 19 3.02 7.78 12.76
N SER A 20 2.32 8.86 13.14
CA SER A 20 1.01 8.79 13.77
C SER A 20 -0.08 8.33 12.77
N ASP A 21 -1.26 8.00 13.29
CA ASP A 21 -2.44 7.62 12.49
C ASP A 21 -2.16 6.51 11.45
N ARG A 22 -1.39 5.50 11.86
CA ARG A 22 -1.13 4.32 11.03
C ARG A 22 -2.41 3.51 10.83
N VAL A 23 -2.75 3.26 9.57
CA VAL A 23 -3.95 2.52 9.15
C VAL A 23 -3.58 1.54 8.04
N ILE A 24 -4.15 0.35 8.11
CA ILE A 24 -4.13 -0.65 7.02
C ILE A 24 -5.24 -0.28 6.03
N LEU A 25 -4.86 -0.04 4.78
CA LEU A 25 -5.80 0.30 3.71
C LEU A 25 -6.28 -0.94 2.96
N ILE A 26 -5.38 -1.89 2.70
CA ILE A 26 -5.65 -3.15 2.01
C ILE A 26 -4.83 -4.25 2.70
N ASN A 27 -5.45 -5.40 2.94
CA ASN A 27 -4.79 -6.58 3.52
C ASN A 27 -5.32 -7.91 2.93
N ASN A 28 -6.00 -7.84 1.80
CA ASN A 28 -6.58 -8.97 1.09
C ASN A 28 -6.23 -8.85 -0.39
N ASN A 29 -6.18 -9.99 -1.09
CA ASN A 29 -5.86 -10.04 -2.52
C ASN A 29 -4.53 -9.34 -2.87
N LEU A 30 -3.55 -9.46 -1.96
CA LEU A 30 -2.19 -8.99 -2.14
C LEU A 30 -1.25 -10.19 -2.03
N GLY A 31 -0.33 -10.32 -2.97
CA GLY A 31 0.79 -11.25 -2.87
C GLY A 31 2.08 -10.47 -2.69
N TRP A 32 2.64 -9.94 -3.78
CA TRP A 32 3.91 -9.21 -3.78
C TRP A 32 3.72 -7.76 -4.25
N PRO A 33 3.08 -6.90 -3.43
CA PRO A 33 2.89 -5.49 -3.76
C PRO A 33 4.25 -4.76 -3.70
N ASN A 34 4.79 -4.44 -4.87
CA ASN A 34 6.16 -3.95 -5.05
C ASN A 34 6.24 -2.53 -5.65
N GLY A 35 5.18 -2.10 -6.35
CA GLY A 35 5.08 -0.76 -6.93
C GLY A 35 4.02 0.08 -6.23
N LEU A 36 4.31 1.36 -6.03
CA LEU A 36 3.37 2.32 -5.45
C LEU A 36 3.54 3.70 -6.11
N ALA A 37 2.43 4.30 -6.54
CA ALA A 37 2.38 5.65 -7.09
C ALA A 37 1.17 6.42 -6.58
N ILE A 38 1.32 7.73 -6.40
CA ILE A 38 0.24 8.63 -5.96
C ILE A 38 -0.09 9.57 -7.11
N ASP A 39 -1.31 9.50 -7.62
CA ASP A 39 -1.88 10.54 -8.49
C ASP A 39 -2.66 11.54 -7.63
N LYS A 40 -2.07 12.71 -7.41
CA LYS A 40 -2.68 13.78 -6.62
C LYS A 40 -3.84 14.46 -7.36
N ALA A 41 -3.80 14.51 -8.70
CA ALA A 41 -4.83 15.19 -9.48
C ALA A 41 -6.11 14.36 -9.54
N GLY A 42 -5.98 13.04 -9.75
CA GLY A 42 -7.10 12.10 -9.72
C GLY A 42 -7.52 11.65 -8.33
N SER A 43 -6.77 12.01 -7.27
CA SER A 43 -6.96 11.50 -5.90
C SER A 43 -6.89 9.97 -5.82
N GLN A 44 -5.94 9.38 -6.54
CA GLN A 44 -5.78 7.92 -6.64
C GLN A 44 -4.45 7.45 -6.04
N LEU A 45 -4.52 6.30 -5.37
CA LEU A 45 -3.36 5.51 -5.00
C LEU A 45 -3.30 4.30 -5.92
N LEU A 46 -2.21 4.17 -6.66
CA LEU A 46 -1.98 3.11 -7.64
C LEU A 46 -0.91 2.18 -7.08
N TRP A 47 -1.12 0.86 -7.18
CA TRP A 47 -0.14 -0.13 -6.79
C TRP A 47 0.00 -1.21 -7.85
N ALA A 48 1.18 -1.81 -7.90
CA ALA A 48 1.46 -2.99 -8.73
C ALA A 48 1.78 -4.17 -7.81
N ASP A 49 1.24 -5.33 -8.15
CA ASP A 49 1.47 -6.58 -7.45
C ASP A 49 2.05 -7.60 -8.43
N ALA A 50 3.25 -8.09 -8.14
CA ALA A 50 3.97 -9.02 -9.02
C ALA A 50 3.50 -10.48 -8.89
N HIS A 51 2.64 -10.78 -7.92
CA HIS A 51 2.14 -12.13 -7.69
C HIS A 51 0.71 -12.09 -7.13
N THR A 52 -0.26 -11.76 -7.98
CA THR A 52 -1.68 -11.93 -7.66
C THR A 52 -2.15 -13.29 -8.17
N GLU A 53 -2.72 -14.11 -7.29
CA GLU A 53 -3.49 -15.32 -7.67
C GLU A 53 -4.94 -14.96 -8.02
#